data_AF-F0YEI6-F1
#
_entry.id   AF-F0YEI6-F1
#
_cell.length_a   1.000
_cell.length_b   1.000
_cell.length_c   1.000
_cell.angle_alpha   90.00
_cell.angle_beta   90.00
_cell.angle_gamma   90.00
#
_symmetry.space_group_name_H-M   'P 1'
#
loop_
_entity.id
_entity.type
_entity.pdbx_description
1 polymer ?
#
loop_
_entity_poly.entity_id
_entity_poly.type
_entity_poly.pdbx_seq_one_letter_code
_entity_poly.pdbx_strand_id
1 'polypeptide(L)' 'MDVVETFPAAAATDDKRARTVTPRKGPTCAFCAQPGATRRCGRCKAVNYCSPGCQREHWRAHKDTCA' A
#
# COMPACT_ATOMS: atom_id res chain seq x y z
N MET A 1 -36.13 22.23 48.61
CA MET A 1 -34.89 22.95 48.92
C MET A 1 -33.87 21.92 49.37
N ASP A 2 -32.99 21.40 48.52
CA ASP A 2 -32.57 21.85 47.20
C ASP A 2 -32.08 20.64 46.38
N VAL A 3 -32.11 20.83 45.07
CA VAL A 3 -31.84 19.86 44.02
C VAL A 3 -30.34 19.52 43.94
N VAL A 4 -29.99 18.25 43.89
CA VAL A 4 -28.73 17.75 43.29
C VAL A 4 -28.96 16.34 42.75
N GLU A 5 -28.56 15.90 41.57
CA GLU A 5 -28.33 16.51 40.26
C GLU A 5 -28.54 15.37 39.24
N THR A 6 -28.92 15.78 38.03
CA THR A 6 -29.14 14.97 36.82
C THR A 6 -27.86 14.21 36.38
N PHE A 7 -28.00 13.10 35.63
CA PHE A 7 -27.46 12.90 34.27
C PHE A 7 -27.20 11.42 33.87
N PRO A 8 -27.49 11.04 32.61
CA PRO A 8 -27.78 9.66 32.19
C PRO A 8 -26.59 8.88 31.59
N ALA A 9 -26.87 7.59 31.37
CA ALA A 9 -26.32 6.65 30.39
C ALA A 9 -25.08 7.12 29.59
N ALA A 10 -23.89 6.69 30.03
CA ALA A 10 -22.71 6.63 29.18
C ALA A 10 -22.50 5.18 28.72
N ALA A 11 -22.88 4.93 27.48
CA ALA A 11 -22.61 3.71 26.75
C ALA A 11 -21.11 3.41 26.71
N ALA A 12 -20.74 2.20 27.14
CA ALA A 12 -19.42 1.65 26.91
C ALA A 12 -19.21 1.54 25.39
N THR A 13 -18.28 2.33 24.85
CA THR A 13 -17.83 2.19 23.45
C THR A 13 -16.70 1.18 23.42
N ASP A 14 -17.03 0.03 22.84
CA ASP A 14 -16.16 -1.11 22.59
C ASP A 14 -15.02 -0.76 21.60
N ASP A 15 -13.81 -1.14 22.01
CA ASP A 15 -12.62 -1.48 21.22
C ASP A 15 -12.33 -0.67 19.93
N LYS A 16 -11.70 0.49 20.09
CA LYS A 16 -10.91 1.13 19.01
C LYS A 16 -9.61 0.38 18.73
N ARG A 17 -9.62 -0.92 18.49
CA ARG A 17 -8.49 -1.56 17.80
C ARG A 17 -8.72 -1.44 16.30
N ALA A 18 -8.54 -0.20 15.83
CA ALA A 18 -8.27 0.08 14.44
C ALA A 18 -7.01 -0.71 14.08
N ARG A 19 -7.21 -1.94 13.57
CA ARG A 19 -6.19 -2.65 12.81
C ARG A 19 -5.81 -1.68 11.71
N THR A 20 -4.70 -0.99 11.90
CA THR A 20 -4.02 -0.30 10.82
C THR A 20 -3.72 -1.38 9.81
N VAL A 21 -4.61 -1.56 8.84
CA VAL A 21 -4.31 -2.23 7.59
C VAL A 21 -3.25 -1.32 7.00
N THR A 22 -1.98 -1.59 7.35
CA THR A 22 -0.84 -1.05 6.63
C THR A 22 -1.20 -1.26 5.16
N PRO A 23 -1.41 -0.20 4.36
CA PRO A 23 -1.65 -0.39 2.95
C PRO A 23 -0.44 -1.17 2.50
N ARG A 24 -0.63 -2.45 2.13
CA ARG A 24 0.45 -3.28 1.60
C ARG A 24 0.96 -2.49 0.42
N LYS A 25 2.02 -1.70 0.62
CA LYS A 25 2.64 -0.94 -0.44
C LYS A 25 3.18 -2.04 -1.33
N GLY A 26 2.42 -2.33 -2.38
CA GLY A 26 2.82 -3.30 -3.37
C GLY A 26 4.16 -2.87 -3.97
N PRO A 27 4.81 -3.75 -4.73
CA PRO A 27 6.06 -3.42 -5.35
C PRO A 27 5.93 -2.11 -6.14
N THR A 28 7.01 -1.33 -6.14
CA THR A 28 7.06 -0.07 -6.86
C THR A 28 7.52 -0.31 -8.30
N CYS A 29 6.96 0.42 -9.25
CA CYS A 29 7.39 0.34 -10.64
C CYS A 29 8.82 0.88 -10.80
N ALA A 30 9.73 0.09 -11.38
CA ALA A 30 11.12 0.48 -11.60
C ALA A 30 11.28 1.64 -12.60
N PHE A 31 10.25 1.92 -13.42
CA PHE A 31 10.27 3.00 -14.39
C PHE A 31 9.65 4.30 -13.87
N CYS A 32 8.39 4.25 -13.41
CA CYS A 32 7.63 5.45 -13.04
C CYS A 32 7.51 5.66 -11.52
N ALA A 33 8.16 4.82 -10.72
CA ALA A 33 8.14 4.86 -9.26
C ALA A 33 6.73 4.82 -8.61
N GLN A 34 5.70 4.44 -9.37
CA GLN A 34 4.34 4.33 -8.84
C GLN A 34 4.17 3.02 -8.06
N PRO A 35 3.43 3.05 -6.93
CA PRO A 35 3.07 1.83 -6.21
C PRO A 35 2.08 1.00 -7.02
N GLY A 36 1.98 -0.30 -6.71
CA GLY A 36 1.05 -1.20 -7.40
C GLY A 36 1.63 -1.83 -8.65
N ALA A 37 2.95 -1.99 -8.72
CA ALA A 37 3.57 -2.83 -9.71
C ALA A 37 3.24 -4.31 -9.42
N THR A 38 2.26 -4.82 -10.15
CA THR A 38 1.81 -6.21 -10.06
C THR A 38 2.61 -7.15 -10.95
N ARG A 39 3.33 -6.60 -11.93
CA ARG A 39 4.07 -7.37 -12.93
C ARG A 39 5.55 -7.32 -12.61
N ARG A 40 6.25 -8.43 -12.84
CA ARG A 40 7.72 -8.51 -12.71
C ARG A 40 8.34 -8.89 -14.04
N CYS A 41 9.63 -8.59 -14.20
CA CYS A 41 10.39 -9.13 -15.33
C CYS A 41 10.31 -10.66 -15.32
N GLY A 42 9.90 -11.28 -16.43
CA GLY A 42 9.72 -12.73 -16.51
C GLY A 42 11.03 -13.52 -16.41
N ARG A 43 12.16 -12.89 -16.79
CA ARG A 43 13.50 -13.51 -16.76
C ARG A 43 14.11 -13.39 -15.36
N CYS A 44 14.46 -12.18 -14.93
CA CYS A 44 15.17 -11.98 -13.67
C CYS A 44 14.27 -11.92 -12.43
N LYS A 45 12.98 -11.60 -12.59
CA LYS A 45 12.02 -11.37 -11.50
C LYS A 45 12.46 -10.34 -10.44
N ALA A 46 13.56 -9.62 -10.67
CA ALA A 46 14.17 -8.68 -9.74
C ALA A 46 13.46 -7.31 -9.70
N VAL A 47 12.95 -6.87 -10.86
CA VAL A 47 12.29 -5.56 -11.02
C VAL A 47 10.80 -5.73 -11.29
N ASN A 48 10.02 -4.77 -10.80
CA ASN A 48 8.57 -4.73 -10.93
C ASN A 48 8.14 -3.58 -11.85
N TYR A 49 7.04 -3.76 -12.57
CA TYR A 49 6.44 -2.79 -13.47
C TYR A 49 4.93 -2.73 -13.25
N CYS A 50 4.37 -1.52 -13.31
CA CYS A 50 2.91 -1.34 -13.29
C CYS A 50 2.27 -1.69 -14.63
N SER A 51 3.02 -1.59 -15.74
CA SER A 51 2.51 -1.86 -17.09
C SER A 51 3.61 -2.43 -18.02
N PRO A 52 3.23 -3.14 -19.11
CA PRO A 52 4.17 -3.56 -20.14
C PRO A 52 4.78 -2.38 -20.93
N GLY A 53 4.16 -1.19 -20.88
CA GLY A 53 4.77 0.04 -21.41
C GLY A 53 6.00 0.42 -20.59
N CYS A 54 5.85 0.48 -19.27
CA CYS A 54 6.95 0.78 -18.34
C CYS A 54 8.09 -0.24 -18.44
N GLN A 55 7.77 -1.52 -18.63
CA GLN A 55 8.79 -2.54 -18.86
C GLN A 55 9.59 -2.29 -20.14
N ARG A 56 8.92 -1.97 -21.26
CA ARG A 56 9.59 -1.72 -22.55
C ARG A 56 10.44 -0.46 -22.53
N GLU A 57 9.97 0.60 -21.88
CA GLU A 57 10.73 1.84 -21.75
C GLU A 57 11.98 1.65 -20.89
N HIS A 58 11.82 0.97 -19.74
CA HIS A 58 12.93 0.63 -18.86
C HIS A 58 13.84 -0.47 -19.42
N TRP A 59 13.41 -1.22 -20.45
CA TRP A 59 14.15 -2.37 -20.99
C TRP A 59 15.55 -1.99 -21.45
N ARG A 60 15.75 -0.81 -22.04
CA ARG A 60 17.07 -0.38 -22.52
C ARG A 60 18.09 -0.29 -21.38
N ALA A 61 17.68 0.17 -20.20
CA ALA A 61 18.53 0.24 -19.01
C ALA A 61 18.55 -1.09 -18.23
N HIS A 62 17.44 -1.83 -18.25
CA HIS A 62 17.32 -3.09 -17.52
C HIS A 62 18.04 -4.25 -18.21
N LYS A 63 18.15 -4.26 -19.55
CA LYS A 63 18.66 -5.38 -20.33
C LYS A 63 20.07 -5.80 -19.89
N ASP A 64 20.94 -4.84 -19.63
CA ASP A 64 22.33 -5.10 -19.25
C ASP A 64 22.46 -5.67 -17.83
N THR A 65 21.44 -5.45 -16.99
CA THR A 65 21.36 -5.96 -15.60
C THR A 65 20.37 -7.12 -15.45
N CYS A 66 19.76 -7.58 -16.55
CA CYS A 66 18.75 -8.63 -16.54
C CYS A 66 19.41 -10.01 -16.61
N ALA A 67 19.56 -10.65 -15.45
CA ALA A 67 20.05 -12.04 -15.30
C ALA A 67 18.90 -13.05 -15.21
#